data_AF-A0A6S6TN76-F1
#
_entry.id   AF-A0A6S6TN76-F1
#
_cell.length_a   1.000
_cell.length_b   1.000
_cell.length_c   1.000
_cell.angle_alpha   90.00
_cell.angle_beta   90.00
_cell.angle_gamma   90.00
#
_symmetry.space_group_name_H-M   'P 1'
#
loop_
_entity.id
_entity.type
_entity.pdbx_description
1 polymer ?
#
loop_
_entity_poly.entity_id
_entity_poly.type
_entity_poly.pdbx_seq_one_letter_code
_entity_poly.pdbx_strand_id
1 'polypeptide(L)'
;MSEINTFLIMLQPFLSTAHFRQLTLISEALLMMQGRITMLGISRWTRRGGSYRTIQRFFTTPVNWGFLNWQLIKPFVSNPSGVLLIAGDATTVTKSGKETFGLGRFFSSIYSRAVPGISFQVVSL
;
A
#
# COMPACT_ATOMS: atom_id res chain seq x y z
N MET A 1 11.69 -9.73 9.04
CA MET A 1 11.54 -8.29 9.39
C MET A 1 12.71 -7.43 8.89
N SER A 2 13.93 -7.97 8.69
CA SER A 2 15.07 -7.19 8.19
C SER A 2 14.87 -6.64 6.78
N GLU A 3 14.31 -7.42 5.86
CA GLU A 3 14.19 -7.03 4.45
C GLU A 3 13.20 -5.87 4.21
N ILE A 4 12.03 -5.89 4.85
CA ILE A 4 11.06 -4.79 4.70
C ILE A 4 11.61 -3.48 5.25
N ASN A 5 12.42 -3.55 6.32
CA ASN A 5 13.06 -2.38 6.89
C ASN A 5 14.06 -1.76 5.92
N THR A 6 14.78 -2.58 5.13
CA THR A 6 15.66 -2.10 4.06
C THR A 6 14.89 -1.27 3.03
N PHE A 7 13.77 -1.80 2.52
CA PHE A 7 12.94 -1.08 1.55
C PHE A 7 12.33 0.20 2.15
N LEU A 8 11.88 0.15 3.40
CA LEU A 8 11.36 1.34 4.08
C LEU A 8 12.45 2.41 4.22
N ILE A 9 13.67 2.05 4.62
CA ILE A 9 14.79 2.99 4.75
C ILE A 9 15.07 3.71 3.42
N MET A 10 14.92 3.05 2.28
CA MET A 10 15.08 3.69 0.95
C MET A 10 14.08 4.84 0.74
N LEU A 11 12.93 4.83 1.42
CA LEU A 11 11.92 5.88 1.36
C LEU A 11 12.17 7.04 2.33
N GLN A 12 13.05 6.86 3.34
CA GLN A 12 13.28 7.85 4.39
C GLN A 12 13.64 9.25 3.86
N PRO A 13 14.50 9.42 2.83
CA PRO A 13 14.84 10.76 2.31
C PRO A 13 13.66 11.51 1.67
N PHE A 14 12.61 10.79 1.30
CA PHE A 14 11.47 11.33 0.56
C PHE A 14 10.25 11.60 1.44
N LEU A 15 10.36 11.31 2.74
CA LEU A 15 9.27 11.41 3.70
C LEU A 15 9.71 12.28 4.87
N SER A 16 8.76 13.03 5.46
CA SER A 16 9.04 13.68 6.74
C SER A 16 9.29 12.63 7.82
N THR A 17 10.06 12.99 8.85
CA THR A 17 10.34 12.09 9.98
C THR A 17 9.08 11.51 10.61
N ALA A 18 7.99 12.29 10.67
CA ALA A 18 6.71 11.83 11.18
C ALA A 18 6.05 10.80 10.24
N HIS A 19 5.98 11.08 8.94
CA HIS A 19 5.39 10.16 7.96
C HIS A 19 6.17 8.87 7.81
N PHE A 20 7.51 8.94 7.83
CA PHE A 20 8.36 7.76 7.80
C PHE A 20 8.10 6.86 9.01
N ARG A 21 8.11 7.42 10.23
CA ARG A 21 7.79 6.66 11.46
C ARG A 21 6.41 6.02 11.41
N GLN A 22 5.40 6.74 10.93
CA GLN A 22 4.05 6.21 10.77
C GLN A 22 4.01 5.06 9.77
N LEU A 23 4.65 5.21 8.61
CA LEU A 23 4.73 4.18 7.59
C LEU A 23 5.40 2.91 8.12
N THR A 24 6.51 3.03 8.85
CA THR A 24 7.18 1.89 9.48
C THR A 24 6.27 1.20 10.49
N LEU A 25 5.67 1.95 11.41
CA LEU A 25 4.75 1.39 12.43
C LEU A 25 3.56 0.66 11.80
N ILE A 26 2.95 1.26 10.78
CA ILE A 26 1.82 0.66 10.05
C ILE A 26 2.26 -0.60 9.34
N SER A 27 3.39 -0.57 8.63
CA SER A 27 3.92 -1.72 7.88
C SER A 27 4.21 -2.90 8.80
N GLU A 28 4.85 -2.66 9.95
CA GLU A 28 5.10 -3.69 10.96
C GLU A 28 3.79 -4.29 11.50
N ALA A 29 2.81 -3.44 11.84
CA ALA A 29 1.52 -3.91 12.31
C ALA A 29 0.80 -4.77 11.26
N LEU A 30 0.80 -4.33 10.00
CA LEU A 30 0.17 -5.07 8.90
C LEU A 30 0.79 -6.46 8.69
N LEU A 31 2.11 -6.60 8.88
CA LEU A 31 2.79 -7.91 8.78
C LEU A 31 2.44 -8.87 9.93
N MET A 32 2.04 -8.35 11.10
CA MET A 32 1.68 -9.17 12.27
C MET A 32 0.18 -9.45 12.36
N MET A 33 -0.65 -8.58 11.77
CA MET A 33 -2.10 -8.67 11.83
C MET A 33 -2.62 -9.88 11.07
N GLN A 34 -3.59 -10.57 11.66
CA GLN A 34 -4.39 -11.60 11.00
C GLN A 34 -5.84 -11.13 10.88
N GLY A 35 -6.50 -11.49 9.78
CA GLY A 35 -7.89 -11.14 9.52
C GLY A 35 -8.09 -9.73 8.95
N ARG A 36 -9.13 -9.02 9.41
CA ARG A 36 -9.54 -7.74 8.79
C ARG A 36 -8.61 -6.60 9.20
N ILE A 37 -8.02 -5.96 8.19
CA ILE A 37 -7.21 -4.76 8.35
C ILE A 37 -8.13 -3.54 8.47
N THR A 38 -8.12 -2.90 9.64
CA THR A 38 -8.87 -1.65 9.92
C THR A 38 -7.96 -0.68 10.64
N MET A 39 -8.21 0.64 10.58
CA MET A 39 -7.39 1.63 11.30
C MET A 39 -7.35 1.35 12.82
N LEU A 40 -8.48 0.92 13.40
CA LEU A 40 -8.54 0.51 14.80
C LEU A 40 -7.76 -0.78 15.07
N GLY A 41 -7.86 -1.75 14.16
CA GLY A 41 -7.05 -2.96 14.22
C GLY A 41 -5.55 -2.64 14.19
N ILE A 42 -5.11 -1.82 13.24
CA ILE A 42 -3.72 -1.37 13.14
C ILE A 42 -3.29 -0.72 14.45
N SER A 43 -4.09 0.21 14.99
CA SER A 43 -3.76 0.88 16.26
C SER A 43 -3.60 -0.10 17.43
N ARG A 44 -4.37 -1.19 17.49
CA ARG A 44 -4.25 -2.23 18.52
C ARG A 44 -3.00 -3.08 18.37
N TRP A 45 -2.55 -3.29 17.14
CA TRP A 45 -1.37 -4.10 16.82
C TRP A 45 -0.07 -3.30 16.79
N THR A 46 -0.15 -1.98 16.65
CA THR A 46 1.00 -1.10 16.81
C THR A 46 1.37 -0.93 18.29
N ARG A 47 2.68 -0.88 18.56
CA ARG A 47 3.20 -0.55 19.90
C ARG A 47 3.08 0.97 20.17
N ARG A 48 3.91 1.48 21.09
CA ARG A 48 4.01 2.89 21.43
C ARG A 48 4.15 3.76 20.16
N GLY A 49 3.30 4.79 20.05
CA GLY A 49 3.30 5.73 18.93
C GLY A 49 2.17 5.53 17.92
N GLY A 50 1.57 4.33 17.85
CA GLY A 50 0.47 4.01 16.92
C GLY A 50 -0.95 4.22 17.48
N SER A 51 -1.21 5.37 18.10
CA SER A 51 -2.58 5.70 18.53
C SER A 51 -3.54 5.72 17.32
N TYR A 52 -4.84 5.49 17.54
CA TYR A 52 -5.83 5.57 16.46
C TYR A 52 -5.75 6.88 15.69
N ARG A 53 -5.54 8.00 16.40
CA ARG A 53 -5.36 9.32 15.80
C ARG A 53 -4.09 9.41 14.95
N THR A 54 -3.01 8.73 15.33
CA THR A 54 -1.79 8.63 14.51
C THR A 54 -2.06 7.89 13.22
N ILE A 55 -2.73 6.74 13.29
CA ILE A 55 -3.06 5.92 12.11
C ILE A 55 -4.01 6.68 11.19
N GLN A 56 -5.04 7.31 11.76
CA GLN A 56 -5.97 8.15 11.02
C GLN A 56 -5.25 9.29 10.30
N ARG A 57 -4.34 10.01 10.98
CA ARG A 57 -3.53 11.07 10.34
C ARG A 57 -2.80 10.56 9.12
N PHE A 58 -2.12 9.42 9.21
CA PHE A 58 -1.42 8.82 8.07
C PHE A 58 -2.35 8.60 6.87
N PHE A 59 -3.51 7.96 7.07
CA PHE A 59 -4.45 7.68 5.98
C PHE A 59 -5.19 8.91 5.44
N THR A 60 -5.21 10.02 6.18
CA THR A 60 -5.76 11.29 5.72
C THR A 60 -4.73 12.20 5.05
N THR A 61 -3.43 11.96 5.26
CA THR A 61 -2.37 12.71 4.58
C THR A 61 -2.29 12.26 3.12
N PRO A 62 -2.32 13.19 2.15
CA PRO A 62 -1.98 12.86 0.78
C PRO A 62 -0.55 12.31 0.67
N VAL A 63 -0.40 11.16 0.01
CA VAL A 63 0.90 10.54 -0.26
C VAL A 63 1.02 10.33 -1.76
N ASN A 64 2.13 10.80 -2.34
CA ASN A 64 2.44 10.54 -3.76
C ASN A 64 3.02 9.13 -3.90
N TRP A 65 2.14 8.12 -3.92
CA TRP A 65 2.52 6.72 -4.02
C TRP A 65 3.28 6.40 -5.31
N GLY A 66 2.93 7.02 -6.44
CA GLY A 66 3.64 6.83 -7.71
C GLY A 66 5.11 7.25 -7.61
N PHE A 67 5.39 8.40 -7.00
CA PHE A 67 6.75 8.86 -6.76
C PHE A 67 7.52 7.91 -5.82
N LEU A 68 6.92 7.52 -4.69
CA LEU A 68 7.58 6.62 -3.73
C LEU A 68 7.86 5.24 -4.33
N ASN A 69 6.90 4.66 -5.04
CA ASN A 69 7.08 3.37 -5.73
C ASN A 69 8.18 3.46 -6.77
N TRP A 70 8.27 4.56 -7.53
CA TRP A 70 9.36 4.77 -8.47
C TRP A 70 10.73 4.85 -7.77
N GLN A 71 10.85 5.55 -6.64
CA GLN A 71 12.11 5.59 -5.90
C GLN A 71 12.55 4.21 -5.38
N LEU A 72 11.60 3.32 -5.06
CA LEU A 72 11.91 1.93 -4.71
C LEU A 72 12.40 1.12 -5.90
N ILE A 73 11.78 1.26 -7.07
CA ILE A 73 12.06 0.43 -8.24
C ILE A 73 13.30 0.93 -9.00
N LYS A 74 13.52 2.24 -9.06
CA LYS A 74 14.57 2.90 -9.86
C LYS A 74 15.97 2.26 -9.72
N PRO A 75 16.47 1.91 -8.52
CA PRO A 75 17.79 1.29 -8.38
C PRO A 75 17.91 -0.07 -9.05
N PHE A 76 16.82 -0.83 -9.14
CA PHE A 76 16.80 -2.17 -9.72
C PHE A 76 16.70 -2.14 -11.25
N VAL A 77 16.01 -1.15 -11.82
CA VAL A 77 15.83 -1.02 -13.27
C VAL A 77 16.94 -0.23 -13.97
N SER A 78 17.85 0.41 -13.22
CA SER A 78 18.92 1.25 -13.78
C SER A 78 20.12 0.46 -14.31
N ASN A 79 20.12 -0.88 -14.25
CA ASN A 79 21.20 -1.70 -14.77
C ASN A 79 21.09 -1.88 -16.30
N PRO A 80 22.00 -1.31 -17.11
CA PRO A 80 21.90 -1.33 -18.57
C PRO A 80 22.14 -2.72 -19.20
N SER A 81 22.67 -3.68 -18.43
CA SER A 81 23.08 -5.00 -18.94
C SER A 81 22.14 -6.14 -18.55
N GLY A 82 21.06 -5.84 -17.80
CA GLY A 82 20.13 -6.85 -17.28
C GLY A 82 18.88 -7.04 -18.15
N VAL A 83 18.27 -8.22 -18.06
CA VAL A 83 16.92 -8.46 -18.61
C VAL A 83 15.89 -8.01 -17.58
N LEU A 84 15.00 -7.09 -17.98
CA LEU A 84 13.86 -6.66 -17.18
C LEU A 84 12.61 -7.46 -17.55
N LEU A 85 12.02 -8.14 -16.57
CA LEU A 85 10.76 -8.84 -16.75
C LEU A 85 9.63 -7.95 -16.24
N ILE A 86 8.73 -7.56 -17.14
CA ILE A 86 7.58 -6.71 -16.81
C ILE A 86 6.33 -7.58 -16.84
N ALA A 87 5.54 -7.52 -15.78
CA ALA A 87 4.24 -8.18 -15.69
C ALA A 87 3.15 -7.15 -15.39
N GLY A 88 2.03 -7.21 -16.11
CA GLY A 88 0.88 -6.38 -15.88
C GLY A 88 -0.36 -7.25 -15.66
N ASP A 89 -1.16 -6.92 -14.65
CA ASP A 89 -2.43 -7.58 -14.40
C ASP A 89 -3.45 -6.62 -13.78
N ALA A 90 -4.73 -6.97 -13.94
CA ALA A 90 -5.86 -6.22 -13.42
C ALA A 90 -6.55 -7.02 -12.31
N THR A 91 -6.84 -6.38 -11.19
CA THR A 91 -7.62 -6.99 -10.11
C THR A 91 -8.81 -6.13 -9.72
N THR A 92 -9.92 -6.79 -9.40
CA THR A 92 -11.14 -6.15 -8.91
C THR A 92 -11.35 -6.50 -7.45
N VAL A 93 -11.50 -5.48 -6.60
CA VAL A 93 -11.82 -5.64 -5.19
C VAL A 93 -13.24 -5.16 -4.94
N THR A 94 -14.10 -6.04 -4.42
CA THR A 94 -15.47 -5.66 -4.06
C THR A 94 -15.46 -4.60 -2.97
N LYS A 95 -16.28 -3.57 -3.14
CA LYS A 95 -16.37 -2.46 -2.20
C LYS A 95 -17.82 -2.05 -2.02
N SER A 96 -18.23 -1.94 -0.77
CA SER A 96 -19.51 -1.35 -0.37
C SER A 96 -19.36 0.13 -0.05
N GLY A 97 -20.47 0.87 -0.13
CA GLY A 97 -20.51 2.31 0.14
C GLY A 97 -20.52 3.14 -1.13
N LYS A 98 -20.40 4.47 -0.98
CA LYS A 98 -20.49 5.45 -2.08
C LYS A 98 -19.33 6.45 -2.13
N GLU A 99 -18.59 6.58 -1.04
CA GLU A 99 -17.57 7.63 -0.87
C GLU A 99 -16.17 7.26 -1.36
N THR A 100 -15.98 6.08 -1.97
CA THR A 100 -14.66 5.69 -2.48
C THR A 100 -14.50 6.16 -3.91
N PHE A 101 -13.44 6.91 -4.20
CA PHE A 101 -13.12 7.33 -5.55
C PHE A 101 -12.92 6.10 -6.47
N GLY A 102 -13.42 6.19 -7.71
CA GLY A 102 -13.32 5.09 -8.68
C GLY A 102 -14.26 3.91 -8.41
N LEU A 103 -15.23 4.05 -7.50
CA LEU A 103 -16.25 3.04 -7.28
C LEU A 103 -17.12 2.87 -8.54
N GLY A 104 -17.23 1.63 -9.01
CA GLY A 104 -17.99 1.27 -10.19
C GLY A 104 -18.46 -0.18 -10.16
N ARG A 105 -18.84 -0.71 -11.32
CA ARG A 105 -19.14 -2.14 -11.49
C ARG A 105 -18.11 -2.76 -12.40
N PHE A 106 -17.44 -3.79 -11.91
CA PHE A 106 -16.37 -4.48 -12.64
C PHE A 106 -16.62 -5.99 -12.62
N PHE A 107 -16.27 -6.68 -13.69
CA PHE A 107 -16.44 -8.13 -13.77
C PHE A 107 -15.51 -8.82 -12.78
N SER A 108 -16.06 -9.74 -11.97
CA SER A 108 -15.28 -10.62 -11.11
C SER A 108 -15.50 -12.06 -11.54
N SER A 109 -14.41 -12.75 -11.90
CA SER A 109 -14.43 -14.18 -12.26
C SER A 109 -14.91 -15.06 -11.10
N ILE A 110 -14.53 -14.71 -9.86
CA ILE A 110 -14.96 -15.40 -8.63
C ILE A 110 -16.48 -15.43 -8.51
N TYR A 111 -17.16 -14.33 -8.86
CA TYR A 111 -18.62 -14.24 -8.83
C TYR A 111 -19.27 -14.48 -10.19
N SER A 112 -18.48 -14.67 -11.25
CA SER A 112 -18.92 -14.78 -12.65
C SER A 112 -19.91 -13.68 -13.08
N ARG A 113 -19.76 -12.46 -12.56
CA ARG A 113 -20.63 -11.31 -12.86
C ARG A 113 -19.97 -9.98 -12.55
N ALA A 114 -20.56 -8.90 -13.06
CA ALA A 114 -20.18 -7.55 -12.66
C ALA A 114 -20.61 -7.26 -11.21
N VAL A 115 -19.65 -6.93 -10.34
CA VAL A 115 -19.83 -6.63 -8.92
C VAL A 115 -19.48 -5.17 -8.60
N PRO A 116 -20.12 -4.54 -7.60
CA PRO A 116 -19.72 -3.22 -7.14
C PRO A 116 -18.33 -3.29 -6.48
N GLY A 117 -17.43 -2.42 -6.89
CA GLY A 117 -16.05 -2.46 -6.45
C GLY A 117 -15.15 -1.39 -7.06
N ILE A 118 -13.86 -1.62 -6.95
CA ILE A 118 -12.79 -0.82 -7.55
C ILE A 118 -11.93 -1.76 -8.38
N SER A 119 -11.50 -1.29 -9.55
CA SER A 119 -10.56 -2.00 -10.41
C SER A 119 -9.18 -1.36 -10.32
N PHE A 120 -8.16 -2.19 -10.14
CA PHE A 120 -6.76 -1.80 -10.07
C PHE A 120 -6.02 -2.41 -11.24
N GLN A 121 -5.31 -1.57 -12.00
CA GLN A 121 -4.34 -2.00 -13.00
C GLN A 121 -2.96 -1.85 -12.37
N VAL A 122 -2.20 -2.95 -12.29
CA VAL A 122 -0.90 -2.97 -11.63
C VAL A 122 0.14 -3.48 -12.60
N VAL A 123 1.28 -2.79 -12.63
CA VAL A 123 2.48 -3.24 -13.34
C VAL A 123 3.54 -3.54 -12.29
N SER A 124 4.10 -4.75 -12.35
CA SER A 124 5.31 -5.15 -11.65
C SER A 124 6.50 -4.97 -12.59
N LEU A 125 7.51 -4.26 -12.10
CA LEU A 125 8.77 -3.97 -12.77
C LEU A 125 9.91 -4.64 -12.01
#